data_AF-A0A958Z0Z2-F1
#
_entry.id   AF-A0A958Z0Z2-F1
#
_cell.length_a   1.000
_cell.length_b   1.000
_cell.length_c   1.000
_cell.angle_alpha   90.00
_cell.angle_beta   90.00
_cell.angle_gamma   90.00
#
_symmetry.space_group_name_H-M   'P 1'
#
loop_
_entity.id
_entity.type
_entity.pdbx_description
1 polymer ?
#
loop_
_entity_poly.entity_id
_entity_poly.type
_entity_poly.pdbx_seq_one_letter_code
_entity_poly.pdbx_strand_id
1 'polypeptide(L)'
;MTSYQNFWNAEIETLLQQLDAPQSLEENIVDTLNNSRRTGIFPNQIINALRIGLSLKEGNQNMAFVASMQSGKSGTVYFLCNYVLPAIGLIKEYESILFVTSMRDTDLYNQNCRVLQREYYDCVTGDMKPSVLKVMKMSDFFNHPNPHKIVNEFDVQLIVRDEDQYGSGVESSFELAFFSELRYRMPDIKLLAVSATPYDILDAQFTGATDVDVIVGVRPPEYYGISEMLADDIIEDIPEGFRPVQAQDVDGEVHYTVHPKTLEYLNHLMTFDNGLGIIRESNTTRAIELRRLLKDQYKKQCNTIVIGSDVACDFSINEGIKEISDLILKRGQRVVLIIVQALTAGKDLGIIKEKVRFGIEPRDKQLANGAQGITGRFCGYHKNRDFKLMASRSLLEHYAQFEQDWEIFADEDWRNHLYNSNVRGLSTHTKFVKTQSEGVFTPIEHIEELTYNELLSESGRESLSFIDDDAYHRLLDYFESTFYNVSTKGTRFKQKGVTVRIASSYNQASNRVYRNWNCNLEADFGNIFFKKNPYQFGILISNYPIDDERNTLGFTGIKILKSGKQEWRTQETNVQNNSMYGNNDAA
;
A
#
# COMPACT_ATOMS: atom_id res chain seq x y z
N MET A 1 -10.92 37.14 15.87
CA MET A 1 -10.42 35.78 15.59
C MET A 1 -11.59 34.91 15.18
N THR A 2 -11.42 34.04 14.19
CA THR A 2 -12.46 33.07 13.82
C THR A 2 -12.59 31.99 14.91
N SER A 3 -13.74 31.31 15.01
CA SER A 3 -13.92 30.15 15.91
C SER A 3 -12.82 29.11 15.71
N TYR A 4 -12.41 28.94 14.46
CA TYR A 4 -11.29 28.11 14.06
C TYR A 4 -9.97 28.57 14.70
N GLN A 5 -9.56 29.83 14.57
CA GLN A 5 -8.33 30.35 15.19
C GLN A 5 -8.31 30.17 16.72
N ASN A 6 -9.45 30.36 17.38
CA ASN A 6 -9.54 30.16 18.84
C ASN A 6 -9.29 28.71 19.24
N PHE A 7 -9.77 27.74 18.45
CA PHE A 7 -9.52 26.32 18.68
C PHE A 7 -8.02 25.98 18.59
N TRP A 8 -7.32 26.47 17.57
CA TRP A 8 -5.88 26.22 17.41
C TRP A 8 -5.04 26.85 18.51
N ASN A 9 -5.37 28.07 18.93
CA ASN A 9 -4.66 28.72 20.02
C ASN A 9 -4.82 27.93 21.32
N ALA A 10 -6.03 27.48 21.63
CA ALA A 10 -6.29 26.65 22.82
C ALA A 10 -5.56 25.30 22.79
N GLU A 11 -5.50 24.66 21.61
CA GLU A 11 -4.77 23.40 21.42
C GLU A 11 -3.24 23.61 21.54
N ILE A 12 -2.68 24.69 20.97
CA ILE A 12 -1.26 25.06 21.15
C ILE A 12 -0.95 25.29 22.62
N GLU A 13 -1.77 26.09 23.31
CA GLU A 13 -1.59 26.38 24.75
C GLU A 13 -1.62 25.09 25.58
N THR A 14 -2.55 24.19 25.30
CA THR A 14 -2.66 22.89 25.99
C THR A 14 -1.42 22.02 25.75
N LEU A 15 -0.95 21.92 24.49
CA LEU A 15 0.23 21.13 24.16
C LEU A 15 1.51 21.72 24.75
N LEU A 16 1.67 23.04 24.80
CA LEU A 16 2.79 23.69 25.46
C LEU A 16 2.83 23.37 26.95
N GLN A 17 1.67 23.35 27.62
CA GLN A 17 1.57 22.96 29.03
C GLN A 17 1.95 21.49 29.24
N GLN A 18 1.43 20.58 28.42
CA GLN A 18 1.77 19.15 28.49
C GLN A 18 3.26 18.89 28.24
N LEU A 19 3.85 19.66 27.33
CA LEU A 19 5.28 19.62 27.04
C LEU A 19 6.15 20.25 28.12
N ASP A 20 5.58 20.91 29.13
CA ASP A 20 6.34 21.75 30.08
C ASP A 20 7.29 22.69 29.31
N ALA A 21 6.77 23.28 28.23
CA ALA A 21 7.57 24.04 27.28
C ALA A 21 7.99 25.39 27.87
N PRO A 22 9.23 25.85 27.61
CA PRO A 22 9.65 27.17 28.06
C PRO A 22 8.92 28.27 27.29
N GLN A 23 8.80 29.44 27.91
CA GLN A 23 8.19 30.64 27.30
C GLN A 23 8.85 31.02 25.97
N SER A 24 10.14 30.73 25.79
CA SER A 24 10.88 30.97 24.54
C SER A 24 10.29 30.22 23.33
N LEU A 25 9.70 29.04 23.53
CA LEU A 25 9.03 28.30 22.46
C LEU A 25 7.71 28.99 22.07
N GLU A 26 6.95 29.46 23.05
CA GLU A 26 5.71 30.20 22.83
C GLU A 26 5.95 31.48 22.02
N GLU A 27 6.98 32.26 22.39
CA GLU A 27 7.37 33.48 21.67
C GLU A 27 7.73 33.19 20.20
N ASN A 28 8.50 32.13 19.96
CA ASN A 28 8.85 31.69 18.61
C ASN A 28 7.63 31.20 17.81
N ILE A 29 6.67 30.52 18.45
CA ILE A 29 5.40 30.13 17.82
C ILE A 29 4.63 31.38 17.39
N VAL A 30 4.48 32.36 18.28
CA VAL A 30 3.76 33.61 17.99
C VAL A 30 4.41 34.37 16.82
N ASP A 31 5.74 34.53 16.82
CA ASP A 31 6.44 35.14 15.69
C ASP A 31 6.25 34.36 14.39
N THR A 32 6.40 33.03 14.45
CA THR A 32 6.26 32.15 13.28
C THR A 32 4.86 32.26 12.68
N LEU A 33 3.81 32.29 13.51
CA LEU A 33 2.42 32.41 13.07
C LEU A 33 2.12 33.78 12.45
N ASN A 34 2.59 34.85 13.09
CA ASN A 34 2.49 36.22 12.56
C ASN A 34 3.20 36.36 11.20
N ASN A 35 4.22 35.54 10.96
CA ASN A 35 5.01 35.51 9.73
C ASN A 35 4.78 34.26 8.87
N SER A 36 3.68 33.53 9.07
CA SER A 36 3.41 32.21 8.46
C SER A 36 3.59 32.15 6.94
N ARG A 37 3.21 33.20 6.22
CA ARG A 37 3.41 33.29 4.75
C ARG A 37 4.88 33.39 4.35
N ARG A 38 5.70 34.05 5.17
CA ARG A 38 7.15 34.21 4.95
C ARG A 38 7.88 32.92 5.32
N THR A 39 7.54 32.34 6.46
CA THR A 39 8.18 31.11 6.96
C THR A 39 7.72 29.88 6.18
N GLY A 40 6.50 29.89 5.63
CA GLY A 40 5.86 28.72 5.05
C GLY A 40 5.45 27.69 6.12
N ILE A 41 5.29 28.14 7.37
CA ILE A 41 4.86 27.32 8.51
C ILE A 41 3.51 27.84 8.99
N PHE A 42 2.53 26.95 9.10
CA PHE A 42 1.14 27.23 9.42
C PHE A 42 0.71 26.55 10.75
N PRO A 43 -0.41 26.98 11.37
CA PRO A 43 -0.85 26.46 12.67
C PRO A 43 -0.92 24.93 12.76
N ASN A 44 -1.41 24.27 11.72
CA ASN A 44 -1.51 22.81 11.69
C ASN A 44 -0.14 22.13 11.77
N GLN A 45 0.88 22.73 11.16
CA GLN A 45 2.23 22.17 11.20
C GLN A 45 2.85 22.28 12.58
N ILE A 46 2.59 23.40 13.29
CA ILE A 46 3.06 23.63 14.67
C ILE A 46 2.39 22.63 15.62
N ILE A 47 1.07 22.46 15.54
CA ILE A 47 0.36 21.49 16.40
C ILE A 47 0.82 20.07 16.16
N ASN A 48 0.97 19.66 14.90
CA ASN A 48 1.52 18.35 14.59
C ASN A 48 2.94 18.18 15.16
N ALA A 49 3.77 19.22 15.10
CA ALA A 49 5.12 19.20 15.66
C ALA A 49 5.10 19.08 17.19
N LEU A 50 4.22 19.79 17.88
CA LEU A 50 4.07 19.69 19.34
C LEU A 50 3.58 18.30 19.76
N ARG A 51 2.62 17.71 19.04
CA ARG A 51 2.13 16.33 19.28
C ARG A 51 3.23 15.28 19.11
N ILE A 52 4.03 15.38 18.06
CA ILE A 52 5.19 14.50 17.87
C ILE A 52 6.23 14.72 18.98
N GLY A 53 6.47 15.98 19.36
CA GLY A 53 7.34 16.32 20.49
C GLY A 53 6.90 15.70 21.81
N LEU A 54 5.59 15.61 22.05
CA LEU A 54 5.03 15.00 23.25
C LEU A 54 5.28 13.48 23.27
N SER A 55 4.99 12.80 22.16
CA SER A 55 5.29 11.36 22.00
C SER A 55 6.78 11.06 22.21
N LEU A 56 7.66 11.91 21.67
CA LEU A 56 9.10 11.80 21.88
C LEU A 56 9.51 12.01 23.35
N LYS A 57 8.85 12.93 24.06
CA LYS A 57 9.07 13.20 25.50
C LYS A 57 8.59 12.04 26.39
N GLU A 58 7.53 11.36 25.98
CA GLU A 58 6.98 10.17 26.65
C GLU A 58 7.87 8.92 26.48
N GLY A 59 8.83 8.96 25.54
CA GLY A 59 9.83 7.92 25.35
C GLY A 59 9.55 6.96 24.21
N ASN A 60 8.53 7.23 23.37
CA ASN A 60 8.19 6.36 22.24
C ASN A 60 9.36 6.25 21.25
N GLN A 61 9.67 5.02 20.86
CA GLN A 61 10.84 4.72 20.03
C GLN A 61 10.51 4.59 18.54
N ASN A 62 9.35 4.02 18.20
CA ASN A 62 8.85 3.95 16.84
C ASN A 62 7.56 4.77 16.79
N MET A 63 7.51 5.74 15.89
CA MET A 63 6.36 6.61 15.72
C MET A 63 5.95 6.66 14.26
N ALA A 64 4.65 6.70 14.01
CA ALA A 64 4.06 6.93 12.70
C ALA A 64 3.30 8.25 12.71
N PHE A 65 3.79 9.25 11.98
CA PHE A 65 3.06 10.48 11.73
C PHE A 65 2.22 10.33 10.45
N VAL A 66 0.91 10.10 10.65
CA VAL A 66 -0.07 9.91 9.58
C VAL A 66 -0.68 11.25 9.21
N ALA A 67 -0.39 11.76 8.02
CA ALA A 67 -0.95 13.05 7.60
C ALA A 67 -1.20 13.14 6.09
N SER A 68 -2.29 13.81 5.75
CA SER A 68 -2.77 14.03 4.37
C SER A 68 -1.69 14.46 3.38
N MET A 69 -1.88 14.12 2.11
CA MET A 69 -0.94 14.44 1.04
C MET A 69 -0.80 15.95 0.87
N GLN A 70 0.43 16.47 0.88
CA GLN A 70 0.67 17.91 0.72
C GLN A 70 0.01 18.80 1.80
N SER A 71 -0.22 18.25 2.99
CA SER A 71 -0.71 19.00 4.16
C SER A 71 0.37 19.81 4.88
N GLY A 72 1.63 19.68 4.48
CA GLY A 72 2.76 20.38 5.10
C GLY A 72 3.67 19.52 5.99
N LYS A 73 3.69 18.19 5.80
CA LYS A 73 4.53 17.24 6.56
C LYS A 73 6.00 17.68 6.74
N SER A 74 6.67 18.09 5.66
CA SER A 74 8.07 18.55 5.76
C SER A 74 8.21 19.80 6.63
N GLY A 75 7.24 20.70 6.62
CA GLY A 75 7.24 21.88 7.51
C GLY A 75 6.94 21.52 8.97
N THR A 76 6.12 20.50 9.23
CA THR A 76 5.95 19.91 10.57
C THR A 76 7.29 19.40 11.10
N VAL A 77 8.00 18.59 10.31
CA VAL A 77 9.32 18.07 10.71
C VAL A 77 10.33 19.21 10.90
N TYR A 78 10.34 20.19 10.00
CA TYR A 78 11.20 21.37 10.13
C TYR A 78 10.96 22.12 11.46
N PHE A 79 9.70 22.35 11.83
CA PHE A 79 9.37 23.08 13.05
C PHE A 79 9.65 22.24 14.31
N LEU A 80 9.29 20.95 14.29
CA LEU A 80 9.61 19.98 15.35
C LEU A 80 11.10 20.02 15.69
N CYS A 81 11.95 19.84 14.69
CA CYS A 81 13.38 19.64 14.89
C CYS A 81 14.13 20.91 15.28
N ASN A 82 13.73 22.07 14.74
CA ASN A 82 14.47 23.32 14.97
C ASN A 82 13.94 24.15 16.14
N TYR A 83 12.66 23.97 16.53
CA TYR A 83 12.05 24.77 17.60
C TYR A 83 11.62 23.91 18.78
N VAL A 84 10.84 22.85 18.55
CA VAL A 84 10.22 22.08 19.64
C VAL A 84 11.26 21.25 20.39
N LEU A 85 11.98 20.36 19.70
CA LEU A 85 12.92 19.42 20.34
C LEU A 85 14.07 20.11 21.08
N PRO A 86 14.68 21.19 20.55
CA PRO A 86 15.67 21.95 21.31
C PRO A 86 15.07 22.63 22.55
N ALA A 87 13.87 23.20 22.44
CA ALA A 87 13.24 23.91 23.55
C ALA A 87 12.89 22.98 24.72
N ILE A 88 12.50 21.73 24.45
CA ILE A 88 12.22 20.73 25.48
C ILE A 88 13.46 19.92 25.90
N GLY A 89 14.65 20.30 25.42
CA GLY A 89 15.93 19.70 25.81
C GLY A 89 16.19 18.29 25.27
N LEU A 90 15.47 17.86 24.23
CA LEU A 90 15.69 16.57 23.57
C LEU A 90 16.78 16.60 22.50
N ILE A 91 17.18 17.80 22.04
CA ILE A 91 18.25 18.01 21.06
C ILE A 91 19.10 19.19 21.51
N LYS A 92 20.42 19.03 21.51
CA LYS A 92 21.38 20.10 21.76
C LYS A 92 21.88 20.71 20.45
N GLU A 93 22.53 21.89 20.53
CA GLU A 93 23.00 22.63 19.35
C GLU A 93 24.01 21.86 18.47
N TYR A 94 24.75 20.91 19.05
CA TYR A 94 25.74 20.09 18.32
C TYR A 94 25.19 18.73 17.86
N GLU A 95 24.02 18.34 18.34
CA GLU A 95 23.34 17.09 17.98
C GLU A 95 22.55 17.29 16.67
N SER A 96 22.34 16.20 15.92
CA SER A 96 21.63 16.27 14.63
C SER A 96 20.41 15.37 14.58
N ILE A 97 19.56 15.65 13.60
CA ILE A 97 18.44 14.79 13.21
C ILE A 97 18.66 14.37 11.76
N LEU A 98 18.62 13.06 11.50
CA LEU A 98 18.80 12.53 10.17
C LEU A 98 17.45 12.35 9.49
N PHE A 99 17.24 13.04 8.37
CA PHE A 99 16.06 12.90 7.52
C PHE A 99 16.40 12.04 6.31
N VAL A 100 15.89 10.82 6.25
CA VAL A 100 16.14 9.86 5.19
C VAL A 100 15.02 9.90 4.15
N THR A 101 15.41 10.14 2.90
CA THR A 101 14.49 10.10 1.76
C THR A 101 14.50 8.71 1.12
N SER A 102 13.34 8.05 1.12
CA SER A 102 13.19 6.66 0.67
C SER A 102 13.24 6.50 -0.86
N MET A 103 13.07 7.60 -1.60
CA MET A 103 13.11 7.58 -3.07
C MET A 103 14.55 7.73 -3.60
N ARG A 104 14.90 6.94 -4.62
CA ARG A 104 16.18 7.10 -5.36
C ARG A 104 16.26 8.42 -6.15
N ASP A 105 15.15 9.12 -6.26
CA ASP A 105 15.02 10.36 -7.01
C ASP A 105 15.83 11.49 -6.35
N THR A 106 16.78 12.06 -7.10
CA THR A 106 17.59 13.19 -6.64
C THR A 106 16.75 14.46 -6.45
N ASP A 107 15.56 14.52 -7.04
CA ASP A 107 14.69 15.69 -7.01
C ASP A 107 14.04 15.87 -5.65
N LEU A 108 13.46 14.79 -5.12
CA LEU A 108 12.86 14.80 -3.78
C LEU A 108 13.93 15.09 -2.73
N TYR A 109 15.11 14.48 -2.87
CA TYR A 109 16.27 14.78 -2.03
C TYR A 109 16.62 16.27 -2.05
N ASN A 110 16.81 16.86 -3.24
CA ASN A 110 17.14 18.29 -3.37
C ASN A 110 16.05 19.22 -2.84
N GLN A 111 14.77 18.87 -3.05
CA GLN A 111 13.64 19.61 -2.50
C GLN A 111 13.65 19.57 -0.97
N ASN A 112 13.83 18.38 -0.39
CA ASN A 112 13.92 18.20 1.05
C ASN A 112 15.13 18.93 1.64
N CYS A 113 16.31 18.91 1.00
CA CYS A 113 17.46 19.72 1.43
C CYS A 113 17.12 21.22 1.54
N ARG A 114 16.48 21.79 0.51
CA ARG A 114 16.11 23.22 0.50
C ARG A 114 15.11 23.60 1.59
N VAL A 115 14.18 22.70 1.90
CA VAL A 115 13.11 22.97 2.88
C VAL A 115 13.59 22.71 4.30
N LEU A 116 14.31 21.61 4.52
CA LEU A 116 14.62 21.10 5.85
C LEU A 116 15.95 21.64 6.40
N GLN A 117 16.93 21.93 5.53
CA GLN A 117 18.26 22.38 5.98
C GLN A 117 18.44 23.91 5.96
N ARG A 118 17.37 24.66 5.64
CA ARG A 118 17.40 26.13 5.66
C ARG A 118 17.53 26.64 7.10
N GLU A 119 18.21 27.77 7.26
CA GLU A 119 18.29 28.47 8.55
C GLU A 119 16.90 28.86 9.06
N TYR A 120 16.76 28.91 10.38
CA TYR A 120 15.54 29.33 11.06
C TYR A 120 15.80 30.60 11.88
N TYR A 121 14.78 31.42 12.07
CA TYR A 121 14.90 32.65 12.86
C TYR A 121 14.43 32.37 14.29
N ASP A 122 15.27 32.69 15.28
CA ASP A 122 14.89 32.66 16.69
C ASP A 122 14.61 34.08 17.16
N CYS A 123 13.34 34.39 17.44
CA CYS A 123 12.94 35.74 17.83
C CYS A 123 13.42 36.12 19.23
N VAL A 124 13.75 35.14 20.08
CA VAL A 124 14.17 35.37 21.46
C VAL A 124 15.62 35.85 21.48
N THR A 125 16.49 35.25 20.66
CA THR A 125 17.88 35.70 20.51
C THR A 125 18.04 36.79 19.45
N GLY A 126 17.10 36.89 18.51
CA GLY A 126 17.12 37.85 17.41
C GLY A 126 18.01 37.44 16.23
N ASP A 127 18.43 36.18 16.16
CA ASP A 127 19.43 35.68 15.21
C ASP A 127 18.90 34.59 14.28
N MET A 128 19.53 34.46 13.11
CA MET A 128 19.36 33.29 12.24
C MET A 128 20.24 32.15 12.74
N LYS A 129 19.67 30.96 12.88
CA LYS A 129 20.35 29.75 13.36
C LYS A 129 20.38 28.66 12.29
N PRO A 130 21.47 27.89 12.19
CA PRO A 130 21.55 26.75 11.28
C PRO A 130 20.57 25.66 11.70
N SER A 131 20.01 24.93 10.73
CA SER A 131 19.15 23.80 11.05
C SER A 131 19.95 22.59 11.56
N VAL A 132 19.38 21.89 12.55
CA VAL A 132 19.89 20.61 13.07
C VAL A 132 19.58 19.42 12.14
N LEU A 133 18.77 19.63 11.10
CA LEU A 133 18.38 18.58 10.15
C LEU A 133 19.48 18.30 9.12
N LYS A 134 19.80 17.03 8.96
CA LYS A 134 20.67 16.51 7.89
C LYS A 134 19.83 15.63 6.96
N VAL A 135 19.66 16.06 5.71
CA VAL A 135 18.92 15.28 4.71
C VAL A 135 19.87 14.32 4.01
N MET A 136 19.47 13.07 3.87
CA MET A 136 20.27 12.02 3.22
C MET A 136 19.40 11.14 2.33
N LYS A 137 19.97 10.63 1.23
CA LYS A 137 19.32 9.57 0.46
C LYS A 137 19.49 8.24 1.17
N MET A 138 18.48 7.39 1.08
CA MET A 138 18.56 6.04 1.63
C MET A 138 19.76 5.25 1.07
N SER A 139 20.10 5.42 -0.22
CA SER A 139 21.29 4.79 -0.81
C SER A 139 22.59 5.22 -0.14
N ASP A 140 22.69 6.48 0.26
CA ASP A 140 23.92 7.10 0.76
C ASP A 140 24.08 6.82 2.25
N PHE A 141 22.96 6.70 2.97
CA PHE A 141 22.94 6.25 4.35
C PHE A 141 23.45 4.80 4.51
N PHE A 142 23.30 3.98 3.46
CA PHE A 142 23.64 2.55 3.50
C PHE A 142 24.92 2.18 2.73
N ASN A 143 25.29 2.92 1.70
CA ASN A 143 26.54 2.69 0.94
C ASN A 143 27.64 3.66 1.38
N HIS A 144 28.45 3.23 2.35
CA HIS A 144 29.71 3.86 2.78
C HIS A 144 29.62 5.32 3.31
N PRO A 145 29.93 5.58 4.59
CA PRO A 145 30.31 4.63 5.64
C PRO A 145 29.11 3.90 6.27
N ASN A 146 29.38 2.89 7.10
CA ASN A 146 28.40 2.17 7.91
C ASN A 146 27.41 3.14 8.59
N PRO A 147 26.10 2.87 8.65
CA PRO A 147 25.09 3.70 9.34
C PRO A 147 25.55 4.21 10.72
N HIS A 148 26.26 3.38 11.49
CA HIS A 148 26.85 3.76 12.78
C HIS A 148 27.82 4.93 12.68
N LYS A 149 28.68 4.95 11.65
CA LYS A 149 29.62 6.05 11.47
C LYS A 149 28.88 7.34 11.17
N ILE A 150 27.84 7.30 10.33
CA ILE A 150 27.02 8.49 10.02
C ILE A 150 26.34 9.00 11.29
N VAL A 151 25.70 8.10 12.04
CA VAL A 151 25.01 8.43 13.29
C VAL A 151 25.97 9.00 14.33
N ASN A 152 27.16 8.43 14.49
CA ASN A 152 28.16 8.93 15.44
C ASN A 152 28.84 10.23 14.97
N GLU A 153 29.10 10.38 13.67
CA GLU A 153 29.76 11.58 13.09
C GLU A 153 28.87 12.82 13.20
N PHE A 154 27.55 12.64 13.07
CA PHE A 154 26.58 13.74 13.19
C PHE A 154 25.88 13.80 14.56
N ASP A 155 26.23 12.92 15.51
CA ASP A 155 25.57 12.78 16.81
C ASP A 155 24.03 12.75 16.69
N VAL A 156 23.54 11.78 15.92
CA VAL A 156 22.12 11.69 15.53
C VAL A 156 21.27 11.14 16.67
N GLN A 157 20.24 11.89 17.06
CA GLN A 157 19.31 11.52 18.14
C GLN A 157 17.95 11.01 17.66
N LEU A 158 17.57 11.35 16.42
CA LEU A 158 16.32 10.95 15.79
C LEU A 158 16.55 10.70 14.31
N ILE A 159 15.98 9.61 13.80
CA ILE A 159 15.87 9.34 12.37
C ILE A 159 14.42 9.59 11.94
N VAL A 160 14.24 10.47 10.95
CA VAL A 160 12.95 10.74 10.32
C VAL A 160 12.96 10.12 8.93
N ARG A 161 11.94 9.34 8.59
CA ARG A 161 11.80 8.67 7.29
C ARG A 161 10.58 9.19 6.55
N ASP A 162 10.81 9.73 5.36
CA ASP A 162 9.75 10.22 4.47
C ASP A 162 9.30 9.13 3.49
N GLU A 163 7.98 9.02 3.28
CA GLU A 163 7.33 8.05 2.38
C GLU A 163 7.87 6.62 2.63
N ASP A 164 7.70 6.16 3.87
CA ASP A 164 8.22 4.91 4.42
C ASP A 164 7.79 3.65 3.64
N GLN A 165 6.67 3.68 2.91
CA GLN A 165 6.25 2.57 2.05
C GLN A 165 7.21 2.26 0.89
N TYR A 166 8.18 3.14 0.59
CA TYR A 166 9.20 2.88 -0.43
C TYR A 166 10.45 2.26 0.19
N GLY A 167 10.81 1.06 -0.28
CA GLY A 167 11.99 0.35 0.21
C GLY A 167 11.82 -0.15 1.65
N SER A 168 10.59 -0.49 2.04
CA SER A 168 10.26 -1.13 3.32
C SER A 168 10.19 -2.66 3.24
N GLY A 169 10.56 -3.33 2.15
CA GLY A 169 10.49 -4.80 2.08
C GLY A 169 11.32 -5.53 3.15
N VAL A 170 10.98 -6.80 3.45
CA VAL A 170 11.71 -7.64 4.43
C VAL A 170 13.22 -7.76 4.12
N GLU A 171 13.58 -7.82 2.83
CA GLU A 171 15.00 -7.82 2.39
C GLU A 171 15.49 -6.41 2.00
N SER A 172 14.83 -5.36 2.48
CA SER A 172 15.22 -4.00 2.14
C SER A 172 16.55 -3.62 2.77
N SER A 173 17.27 -2.73 2.10
CA SER A 173 18.49 -2.14 2.66
C SER A 173 18.21 -1.41 3.97
N PHE A 174 16.99 -0.92 4.20
CA PHE A 174 16.62 -0.26 5.45
C PHE A 174 16.46 -1.24 6.61
N GLU A 175 15.81 -2.38 6.38
CA GLU A 175 15.66 -3.40 7.43
C GLU A 175 17.03 -3.85 7.96
N LEU A 176 17.91 -4.27 7.05
CA LEU A 176 19.24 -4.74 7.39
C LEU A 176 20.06 -3.65 8.10
N ALA A 177 20.05 -2.43 7.58
CA ALA A 177 20.93 -1.39 8.08
C ALA A 177 20.40 -0.66 9.33
N PHE A 178 19.08 -0.48 9.45
CA PHE A 178 18.47 0.18 10.61
C PHE A 178 18.14 -0.83 11.71
N PHE A 179 17.32 -1.85 11.45
CA PHE A 179 16.88 -2.77 12.50
C PHE A 179 17.95 -3.79 12.86
N SER A 180 18.51 -4.49 11.87
CA SER A 180 19.48 -5.56 12.15
C SER A 180 20.85 -5.04 12.59
N GLU A 181 21.30 -3.88 12.09
CA GLU A 181 22.61 -3.31 12.44
C GLU A 181 22.52 -2.12 13.41
N LEU A 182 21.87 -1.02 13.03
CA LEU A 182 21.91 0.21 13.82
C LEU A 182 21.25 0.07 15.19
N ARG A 183 19.98 -0.33 15.22
CA ARG A 183 19.15 -0.48 16.42
C ARG A 183 19.69 -1.57 17.34
N TYR A 184 20.29 -2.62 16.79
CA TYR A 184 20.96 -3.65 17.60
C TYR A 184 22.10 -3.07 18.47
N ARG A 185 22.89 -2.12 17.95
CA ARG A 185 23.99 -1.49 18.74
C ARG A 185 23.59 -0.21 19.44
N MET A 186 22.52 0.45 18.99
CA MET A 186 21.96 1.67 19.57
C MET A 186 20.46 1.47 19.84
N PRO A 187 20.08 0.71 20.88
CA PRO A 187 18.67 0.35 21.12
C PRO A 187 17.74 1.56 21.27
N ASP A 188 18.27 2.69 21.73
CA ASP A 188 17.49 3.88 22.04
C ASP A 188 17.27 4.84 20.85
N ILE A 189 17.85 4.57 19.67
CA ILE A 189 17.76 5.47 18.51
C ILE A 189 16.32 5.56 17.97
N LYS A 190 15.68 6.73 18.10
CA LYS A 190 14.26 6.87 17.74
C LYS A 190 14.03 6.92 16.23
N LEU A 191 12.89 6.39 15.77
CA LEU A 191 12.45 6.40 14.38
C LEU A 191 11.07 7.04 14.25
N LEU A 192 10.97 8.06 13.40
CA LEU A 192 9.71 8.71 13.02
C LEU A 192 9.42 8.47 11.54
N ALA A 193 8.42 7.65 11.23
CA ALA A 193 7.89 7.48 9.88
C ALA A 193 6.89 8.60 9.56
N VAL A 194 7.00 9.21 8.38
CA VAL A 194 6.17 10.34 7.95
C VAL A 194 5.53 10.00 6.61
N SER A 195 4.22 9.75 6.59
CA SER A 195 3.53 9.33 5.36
C SER A 195 2.05 9.70 5.34
N ALA A 196 1.50 9.78 4.13
CA ALA A 196 0.05 9.84 3.90
C ALA A 196 -0.60 8.47 3.71
N THR A 197 0.22 7.42 3.55
CA THR A 197 -0.20 6.03 3.33
C THR A 197 0.69 5.04 4.09
N PRO A 198 0.86 5.16 5.43
CA PRO A 198 1.75 4.31 6.23
C PRO A 198 1.15 2.91 6.50
N TYR A 199 0.53 2.27 5.50
CA TYR A 199 -0.18 0.99 5.70
C TYR A 199 0.71 -0.12 6.28
N ASP A 200 1.99 -0.12 5.93
CA ASP A 200 2.96 -1.13 6.36
C ASP A 200 3.22 -1.08 7.88
N ILE A 201 3.42 0.12 8.43
CA ILE A 201 3.70 0.31 9.86
C ILE A 201 2.41 0.28 10.70
N LEU A 202 1.27 0.69 10.14
CA LEU A 202 -0.03 0.57 10.80
C LEU A 202 -0.45 -0.89 10.96
N ASP A 203 -0.25 -1.72 9.93
CA ASP A 203 -0.52 -3.15 10.02
C ASP A 203 0.31 -3.85 11.11
N ALA A 204 1.58 -3.47 11.25
CA ALA A 204 2.45 -3.96 12.31
C ALA A 204 1.97 -3.54 13.71
N GLN A 205 1.39 -2.34 13.84
CA GLN A 205 0.78 -1.87 15.08
C GLN A 205 -0.47 -2.69 15.42
N PHE A 206 -1.36 -2.94 14.46
CA PHE A 206 -2.59 -3.72 14.68
C PHE A 206 -2.33 -5.19 15.00
N THR A 207 -1.31 -5.79 14.37
CA THR A 207 -0.92 -7.18 14.62
C THR A 207 -0.10 -7.36 15.89
N GLY A 208 0.33 -6.25 16.53
CA GLY A 208 1.23 -6.27 17.68
C GLY A 208 2.67 -6.68 17.32
N ALA A 209 3.03 -6.69 16.03
CA ALA A 209 4.36 -7.03 15.55
C ALA A 209 5.42 -5.99 15.93
N THR A 210 5.02 -4.72 16.04
CA THR A 210 5.90 -3.63 16.50
C THR A 210 5.12 -2.66 17.37
N ASP A 211 5.71 -2.23 18.48
CA ASP A 211 5.17 -1.15 19.29
C ASP A 211 5.40 0.19 18.57
N VAL A 212 4.30 0.82 18.14
CA VAL A 212 4.29 2.05 17.33
C VAL A 212 3.27 3.01 17.90
N ASP A 213 3.72 4.21 18.23
CA ASP A 213 2.81 5.32 18.54
C ASP A 213 2.35 6.01 17.25
N VAL A 214 1.03 6.16 17.08
CA VAL A 214 0.42 6.71 15.87
C VAL A 214 -0.05 8.14 16.13
N ILE A 215 0.65 9.12 15.55
CA ILE A 215 0.31 10.53 15.65
C ILE A 215 -0.48 10.95 14.41
N VAL A 216 -1.74 11.33 14.61
CA VAL A 216 -2.61 11.82 13.54
C VAL A 216 -2.41 13.31 13.30
N GLY A 217 -2.07 13.63 12.06
CA GLY A 217 -1.87 14.99 11.60
C GLY A 217 -3.18 15.72 11.36
N VAL A 218 -3.23 16.97 11.82
CA VAL A 218 -4.44 17.77 11.69
C VAL A 218 -4.58 18.34 10.27
N ARG A 219 -5.79 18.21 9.74
CA ARG A 219 -6.22 18.75 8.45
C ARG A 219 -6.91 20.10 8.64
N PRO A 220 -6.36 21.20 8.12
CA PRO A 220 -7.02 22.50 8.19
C PRO A 220 -8.15 22.64 7.14
N PRO A 221 -9.21 23.45 7.36
CA PRO A 221 -10.30 23.70 6.42
C PRO A 221 -9.87 24.29 5.08
N GLU A 222 -8.73 24.97 5.04
CA GLU A 222 -8.16 25.51 3.81
C GLU A 222 -7.49 24.44 2.93
N TYR A 223 -7.25 23.24 3.48
CA TYR A 223 -6.72 22.11 2.73
C TYR A 223 -7.80 21.52 1.83
N TYR A 224 -7.48 21.39 0.55
CA TYR A 224 -8.32 20.72 -0.43
C TYR A 224 -7.70 19.36 -0.78
N GLY A 225 -8.39 18.29 -0.44
CA GLY A 225 -7.96 16.91 -0.61
C GLY A 225 -9.07 16.05 -1.21
N ILE A 226 -8.85 14.73 -1.22
CA ILE A 226 -9.74 13.79 -1.91
C ILE A 226 -11.18 13.84 -1.38
N SER A 227 -11.34 14.00 -0.05
CA SER A 227 -12.67 14.14 0.56
C SER A 227 -13.46 15.31 -0.04
N GLU A 228 -12.86 16.50 -0.20
CA GLU A 228 -13.57 17.64 -0.81
C GLU A 228 -13.76 17.45 -2.32
N MET A 229 -12.79 16.83 -3.02
CA MET A 229 -12.94 16.52 -4.45
C MET A 229 -14.12 15.56 -4.71
N LEU A 230 -14.34 14.58 -3.84
CA LEU A 230 -15.50 13.68 -3.89
C LEU A 230 -16.81 14.43 -3.60
N ALA A 231 -16.80 15.31 -2.59
CA ALA A 231 -17.96 16.11 -2.22
C ALA A 231 -18.37 17.11 -3.32
N ASP A 232 -17.39 17.70 -4.01
CA ASP A 232 -17.59 18.62 -5.14
C ASP A 232 -17.94 17.88 -6.45
N ASP A 233 -18.01 16.54 -6.44
CA ASP A 233 -18.32 15.66 -7.58
C ASP A 233 -17.46 15.91 -8.84
N ILE A 234 -16.19 16.28 -8.62
CA ILE A 234 -15.22 16.50 -9.71
C ILE A 234 -14.47 15.23 -10.13
N ILE A 235 -14.71 14.12 -9.43
CA ILE A 235 -14.10 12.81 -9.70
C ILE A 235 -15.07 11.93 -10.50
N GLU A 236 -14.68 11.63 -11.73
CA GLU A 236 -15.34 10.66 -12.59
C GLU A 236 -14.64 9.30 -12.46
N ASP A 237 -15.44 8.24 -12.30
CA ASP A 237 -14.89 6.89 -12.18
C ASP A 237 -14.28 6.41 -13.51
N ILE A 238 -13.20 5.64 -13.41
CA ILE A 238 -12.57 5.04 -14.58
C ILE A 238 -13.43 3.91 -15.16
N PRO A 239 -13.58 3.80 -16.49
CA PRO A 239 -14.20 2.64 -17.09
C PRO A 239 -13.41 1.35 -16.82
N GLU A 240 -14.10 0.21 -16.80
CA GLU A 240 -13.46 -1.09 -16.67
C GLU A 240 -12.43 -1.32 -17.78
N GLY A 241 -11.21 -1.71 -17.40
CA GLY A 241 -10.12 -1.95 -18.35
C GLY A 241 -9.60 -0.69 -19.06
N PHE A 242 -9.95 0.50 -18.58
CA PHE A 242 -9.58 1.77 -19.20
C PHE A 242 -8.07 1.93 -19.36
N ARG A 243 -7.68 2.44 -20.52
CA ARG A 243 -6.33 2.93 -20.81
C ARG A 243 -6.45 4.18 -21.68
N PRO A 244 -5.61 5.22 -21.49
CA PRO A 244 -5.72 6.43 -22.29
C PRO A 244 -5.56 6.19 -23.80
N VAL A 245 -4.67 5.25 -24.17
CA VAL A 245 -4.57 4.68 -25.52
C VAL A 245 -5.10 3.24 -25.55
N GLN A 246 -5.93 2.92 -26.53
CA GLN A 246 -6.35 1.56 -26.83
C GLN A 246 -5.42 0.94 -27.87
N ALA A 247 -5.10 -0.34 -27.70
CA ALA A 247 -4.31 -1.12 -28.64
C ALA A 247 -5.19 -2.24 -29.20
N GLN A 248 -5.21 -2.39 -30.51
CA GLN A 248 -5.91 -3.46 -31.22
C GLN A 248 -4.91 -4.16 -32.12
N ASP A 249 -4.91 -5.49 -32.10
CA ASP A 249 -4.15 -6.31 -33.04
C ASP A 249 -5.02 -6.53 -34.28
N VAL A 250 -4.57 -6.00 -35.42
CA VAL A 250 -5.22 -6.19 -36.72
C VAL A 250 -4.16 -6.75 -37.66
N ASP A 251 -4.38 -7.96 -38.16
CA ASP A 251 -3.47 -8.66 -39.08
C ASP A 251 -2.02 -8.81 -38.58
N GLY A 252 -1.81 -8.86 -37.26
CA GLY A 252 -0.47 -9.00 -36.64
C GLY A 252 0.24 -7.66 -36.39
N GLU A 253 -0.40 -6.53 -36.72
CA GLU A 253 0.08 -5.18 -36.40
C GLU A 253 -0.74 -4.56 -35.25
N VAL A 254 -0.04 -3.92 -34.31
CA VAL A 254 -0.68 -3.24 -33.19
C VAL A 254 -1.07 -1.82 -33.61
N HIS A 255 -2.37 -1.59 -33.79
CA HIS A 255 -2.94 -0.28 -34.04
C HIS A 255 -3.35 0.41 -32.75
N TYR A 256 -2.89 1.65 -32.58
CA TYR A 256 -3.20 2.46 -31.42
C TYR A 256 -4.24 3.54 -31.74
N THR A 257 -5.22 3.70 -30.85
CA THR A 257 -6.24 4.75 -30.93
C THR A 257 -6.41 5.44 -29.58
N VAL A 258 -6.80 6.71 -29.57
CA VAL A 258 -7.05 7.44 -28.32
C VAL A 258 -8.42 7.03 -27.78
N HIS A 259 -8.49 6.66 -26.50
CA HIS A 259 -9.75 6.29 -25.89
C HIS A 259 -10.73 7.49 -25.90
N PRO A 260 -12.03 7.31 -26.21
CA PRO A 260 -13.00 8.41 -26.28
C PRO A 260 -13.06 9.29 -25.03
N LYS A 261 -13.01 8.67 -23.84
CA LYS A 261 -12.92 9.39 -22.57
C LYS A 261 -11.67 10.28 -22.44
N THR A 262 -10.53 9.88 -22.97
CA THR A 262 -9.34 10.75 -23.01
C THR A 262 -9.60 11.98 -23.88
N LEU A 263 -10.30 11.83 -25.00
CA LEU A 263 -10.67 12.95 -25.87
C LEU A 263 -11.67 13.90 -25.21
N GLU A 264 -12.62 13.38 -24.42
CA GLU A 264 -13.54 14.21 -23.63
C GLU A 264 -12.78 15.18 -22.70
N TYR A 265 -11.74 14.67 -22.02
CA TYR A 265 -10.92 15.45 -21.09
C TYR A 265 -10.05 16.48 -21.82
N LEU A 266 -9.52 16.12 -22.98
CA LEU A 266 -8.81 17.05 -23.84
C LEU A 266 -9.71 18.17 -24.36
N ASN A 267 -10.93 17.84 -24.77
CA ASN A 267 -11.92 18.84 -25.17
C ASN A 267 -12.26 19.79 -24.03
N HIS A 268 -12.33 19.29 -22.78
CA HIS A 268 -12.46 20.15 -21.61
C HIS A 268 -11.27 21.12 -21.47
N LEU A 269 -10.01 20.67 -21.64
CA LEU A 269 -8.87 21.60 -21.65
C LEU A 269 -8.97 22.65 -22.78
N MET A 270 -9.57 22.31 -23.93
CA MET A 270 -9.72 23.23 -25.06
C MET A 270 -10.73 24.36 -24.78
N THR A 271 -11.60 24.25 -23.77
CA THR A 271 -12.50 25.35 -23.38
C THR A 271 -11.79 26.46 -22.62
N PHE A 272 -10.53 26.27 -22.23
CA PHE A 272 -9.72 27.25 -21.52
C PHE A 272 -8.70 27.91 -22.45
N ASP A 273 -8.31 29.14 -22.11
CA ASP A 273 -7.23 29.85 -22.81
C ASP A 273 -5.85 29.25 -22.48
N ASN A 274 -5.65 28.85 -21.22
CA ASN A 274 -4.46 28.17 -20.73
C ASN A 274 -4.79 27.14 -19.65
N GLY A 275 -3.88 26.19 -19.47
CA GLY A 275 -4.02 25.20 -18.42
C GLY A 275 -3.20 23.94 -18.66
N LEU A 276 -3.22 23.08 -17.64
CA LEU A 276 -2.53 21.80 -17.62
C LEU A 276 -3.55 20.65 -17.60
N GLY A 277 -3.46 19.77 -18.58
CA GLY A 277 -4.03 18.43 -18.53
C GLY A 277 -2.94 17.41 -18.22
N ILE A 278 -3.15 16.51 -17.26
CA ILE A 278 -2.18 15.46 -16.92
C ILE A 278 -2.76 14.08 -17.23
N ILE A 279 -2.03 13.26 -17.97
CA ILE A 279 -2.41 11.89 -18.33
C ILE A 279 -1.29 10.95 -17.94
N ARG A 280 -1.59 9.90 -17.17
CA ARG A 280 -0.61 8.83 -16.92
C ARG A 280 -0.74 7.70 -17.92
N GLU A 281 0.38 7.25 -18.46
CA GLU A 281 0.48 6.03 -19.26
C GLU A 281 1.35 4.97 -18.56
N SER A 282 1.13 3.70 -18.93
CA SER A 282 1.75 2.57 -18.24
C SER A 282 3.23 2.38 -18.59
N ASN A 283 3.64 2.80 -19.79
CA ASN A 283 5.02 2.67 -20.27
C ASN A 283 5.35 3.75 -21.32
N THR A 284 6.65 3.90 -21.60
CA THR A 284 7.19 4.91 -22.52
C THR A 284 6.63 4.77 -23.93
N THR A 285 6.54 3.56 -24.48
CA THR A 285 6.03 3.30 -25.83
C THR A 285 4.61 3.84 -26.03
N ARG A 286 3.72 3.54 -25.08
CA ARG A 286 2.33 4.00 -25.13
C ARG A 286 2.20 5.50 -24.93
N ALA A 287 3.04 6.10 -24.09
CA ALA A 287 3.08 7.55 -23.89
C ALA A 287 3.53 8.30 -25.15
N ILE A 288 4.55 7.80 -25.85
CA ILE A 288 5.03 8.36 -27.11
C ILE A 288 3.93 8.27 -28.17
N GLU A 289 3.23 7.15 -28.24
CA GLU A 289 2.16 6.95 -29.20
C GLU A 289 0.94 7.84 -28.91
N LEU A 290 0.55 7.98 -27.63
CA LEU A 290 -0.46 8.95 -27.22
C LEU A 290 -0.06 10.36 -27.68
N ARG A 291 1.18 10.77 -27.41
CA ARG A 291 1.69 12.08 -27.84
C ARG A 291 1.57 12.28 -29.34
N ARG A 292 1.93 11.26 -30.15
CA ARG A 292 1.82 11.32 -31.61
C ARG A 292 0.36 11.54 -32.04
N LEU A 293 -0.55 10.69 -31.57
CA LEU A 293 -1.98 10.79 -31.87
C LEU A 293 -2.58 12.15 -31.47
N LEU A 294 -2.21 12.67 -30.29
CA LEU A 294 -2.69 13.97 -29.83
C LEU A 294 -2.12 15.13 -30.63
N LYS A 295 -0.85 15.09 -31.02
CA LYS A 295 -0.25 16.10 -31.91
C LYS A 295 -0.92 16.11 -33.28
N ASP A 296 -1.23 14.94 -33.84
CA ASP A 296 -1.91 14.83 -35.13
C ASP A 296 -3.32 15.41 -35.09
N GLN A 297 -4.06 15.14 -34.01
CA GLN A 297 -5.46 15.55 -33.84
C GLN A 297 -5.61 17.03 -33.43
N TYR A 298 -4.83 17.50 -32.44
CA TYR A 298 -4.98 18.85 -31.86
C TYR A 298 -3.97 19.87 -32.40
N LYS A 299 -2.95 19.43 -33.15
CA LYS A 299 -1.98 20.28 -33.85
C LYS A 299 -1.46 21.45 -32.99
N LYS A 300 -1.77 22.68 -33.36
CA LYS A 300 -1.31 23.91 -32.70
C LYS A 300 -2.20 24.36 -31.54
N GLN A 301 -3.24 23.61 -31.18
CA GLN A 301 -4.20 24.02 -30.15
C GLN A 301 -3.66 23.82 -28.73
N CYS A 302 -2.77 22.84 -28.54
CA CYS A 302 -2.07 22.59 -27.27
C CYS A 302 -0.68 22.00 -27.51
N ASN A 303 0.22 22.18 -26.54
CA ASN A 303 1.49 21.47 -26.53
C ASN A 303 1.34 20.14 -25.81
N THR A 304 1.85 19.05 -26.40
CA THR A 304 1.85 17.74 -25.77
C THR A 304 3.29 17.30 -25.47
N ILE A 305 3.57 17.05 -24.19
CA ILE A 305 4.89 16.75 -23.65
C ILE A 305 4.85 15.41 -22.92
N VAL A 306 5.85 14.55 -23.13
CA VAL A 306 6.03 13.31 -22.39
C VAL A 306 7.20 13.45 -21.43
N ILE A 307 6.98 13.13 -20.15
CA ILE A 307 8.03 13.09 -19.13
C ILE A 307 8.11 11.71 -18.48
N GLY A 308 9.33 11.31 -18.13
CA GLY A 308 9.63 10.03 -17.49
C GLY A 308 11.12 9.88 -17.22
N SER A 309 11.52 8.71 -16.75
CA SER A 309 12.93 8.35 -16.53
C SER A 309 13.64 7.83 -17.78
N ASP A 310 12.88 7.52 -18.84
CA ASP A 310 13.39 6.99 -20.09
C ASP A 310 13.91 8.11 -21.00
N VAL A 311 15.06 7.89 -21.64
CA VAL A 311 15.68 8.83 -22.58
C VAL A 311 14.82 9.13 -23.80
N ALA A 312 13.83 8.29 -24.11
CA ALA A 312 12.88 8.52 -25.19
C ALA A 312 11.78 9.55 -24.83
N CYS A 313 11.68 9.98 -23.57
CA CYS A 313 10.80 11.07 -23.15
C CYS A 313 11.32 12.43 -23.65
N ASP A 314 10.44 13.44 -23.75
CA ASP A 314 10.84 14.79 -24.18
C ASP A 314 11.77 15.45 -23.16
N PHE A 315 11.49 15.24 -21.87
CA PHE A 315 12.25 15.80 -20.76
C PHE A 315 12.37 14.80 -19.63
N SER A 316 13.44 14.97 -18.84
CA SER A 316 13.46 14.44 -17.48
C SER A 316 12.31 15.06 -16.65
N ILE A 317 11.94 14.42 -15.54
CA ILE A 317 10.79 14.85 -14.73
C ILE A 317 10.94 16.31 -14.28
N ASN A 318 12.13 16.71 -13.85
CA ASN A 318 12.43 18.09 -13.42
C ASN A 318 12.33 19.12 -14.53
N GLU A 319 13.01 18.86 -15.64
CA GLU A 319 13.04 19.77 -16.78
C GLU A 319 11.64 19.94 -17.33
N GLY A 320 10.88 18.85 -17.38
CA GLY A 320 9.48 18.86 -17.76
C GLY A 320 8.61 19.75 -16.87
N ILE A 321 8.70 19.62 -15.53
CA ILE A 321 7.90 20.47 -14.61
C ILE A 321 8.26 21.96 -14.78
N LYS A 322 9.55 22.28 -14.96
CA LYS A 322 10.00 23.66 -15.21
C LYS A 322 9.49 24.19 -16.55
N GLU A 323 9.58 23.38 -17.60
CA GLU A 323 9.11 23.76 -18.94
C GLU A 323 7.60 23.99 -18.93
N ILE A 324 6.83 23.09 -18.31
CA ILE A 324 5.38 23.25 -18.15
C ILE A 324 5.04 24.55 -17.43
N SER A 325 5.79 24.88 -16.37
CA SER A 325 5.62 26.16 -15.66
C SER A 325 5.80 27.35 -16.59
N ASP A 326 6.85 27.33 -17.43
CA ASP A 326 7.13 28.39 -18.39
C ASP A 326 6.02 28.53 -19.46
N LEU A 327 5.65 27.41 -20.09
CA LEU A 327 4.64 27.37 -21.14
C LEU A 327 3.27 27.86 -20.64
N ILE A 328 2.88 27.51 -19.42
CA ILE A 328 1.58 27.87 -18.87
C ILE A 328 1.61 29.28 -18.27
N LEU A 329 2.54 29.54 -17.34
CA LEU A 329 2.49 30.77 -16.54
C LEU A 329 3.05 31.98 -17.28
N LYS A 330 4.06 31.80 -18.13
CA LYS A 330 4.67 32.90 -18.89
C LYS A 330 4.12 33.02 -20.29
N ARG A 331 3.87 31.90 -20.97
CA ARG A 331 3.42 31.90 -22.37
C ARG A 331 1.91 31.73 -22.53
N GLY A 332 1.17 31.45 -21.45
CA GLY A 332 -0.28 31.35 -21.48
C GLY A 332 -0.80 30.22 -22.38
N GLN A 333 -0.10 29.09 -22.43
CA GLN A 333 -0.45 27.99 -23.33
C GLN A 333 -1.26 26.89 -22.64
N ARG A 334 -2.01 26.13 -23.43
CA ARG A 334 -2.57 24.83 -23.05
C ARG A 334 -1.51 23.76 -23.20
N VAL A 335 -1.30 22.98 -22.15
CA VAL A 335 -0.31 21.90 -22.13
C VAL A 335 -0.97 20.60 -21.69
N VAL A 336 -0.70 19.54 -22.44
CA VAL A 336 -1.02 18.16 -22.09
C VAL A 336 0.30 17.49 -21.69
N LEU A 337 0.41 17.16 -20.41
CA LEU A 337 1.52 16.42 -19.85
C LEU A 337 1.17 14.93 -19.79
N ILE A 338 1.92 14.12 -20.52
CA ILE A 338 1.85 12.66 -20.43
C ILE A 338 2.99 12.19 -19.52
N ILE A 339 2.67 11.46 -18.47
CA ILE A 339 3.63 10.99 -17.47
C ILE A 339 3.79 9.47 -17.51
N VAL A 340 5.04 9.00 -17.39
CA VAL A 340 5.39 7.59 -17.20
C VAL A 340 6.25 7.46 -15.96
N GLN A 341 5.78 6.69 -14.97
CA GLN A 341 6.45 6.49 -13.67
C GLN A 341 6.88 7.79 -12.95
N ALA A 342 6.32 8.94 -13.33
CA ALA A 342 6.55 10.24 -12.71
C ALA A 342 5.35 10.66 -11.85
N LEU A 343 5.53 11.68 -11.02
CA LEU A 343 4.49 12.21 -10.12
C LEU A 343 3.81 11.10 -9.28
N THR A 344 4.62 10.21 -8.68
CA THR A 344 4.13 9.10 -7.85
C THR A 344 3.92 9.52 -6.39
N ALA A 345 4.97 10.00 -5.72
CA ALA A 345 4.96 10.52 -4.35
C ALA A 345 5.92 11.72 -4.21
N GLY A 346 5.77 12.53 -3.15
CA GLY A 346 6.70 13.61 -2.80
C GLY A 346 6.78 14.86 -3.69
N LYS A 347 6.39 14.84 -4.99
CA LYS A 347 6.51 16.01 -5.89
C LYS A 347 5.35 16.99 -5.75
N ASP A 348 5.63 18.28 -5.57
CA ASP A 348 4.61 19.34 -5.53
C ASP A 348 4.59 20.12 -6.87
N LEU A 349 3.38 20.36 -7.41
CA LEU A 349 3.17 21.19 -8.61
C LEU A 349 3.17 22.70 -8.28
N GLY A 350 3.17 23.07 -7.00
CA GLY A 350 3.22 24.45 -6.53
C GLY A 350 2.10 25.29 -7.13
N ILE A 351 2.45 26.48 -7.62
CA ILE A 351 1.48 27.43 -8.20
C ILE A 351 0.78 26.92 -9.47
N ILE A 352 1.33 25.89 -10.13
CA ILE A 352 0.71 25.30 -11.34
C ILE A 352 -0.63 24.64 -11.01
N LYS A 353 -0.87 24.25 -9.75
CA LYS A 353 -2.18 23.69 -9.33
C LYS A 353 -3.35 24.61 -9.66
N GLU A 354 -3.15 25.93 -9.62
CA GLU A 354 -4.17 26.92 -10.00
C GLU A 354 -4.56 26.86 -11.49
N LYS A 355 -3.72 26.21 -12.30
CA LYS A 355 -3.85 26.08 -13.75
C LYS A 355 -4.14 24.65 -14.21
N VAL A 356 -4.29 23.70 -13.29
CA VAL A 356 -4.75 22.35 -13.62
C VAL A 356 -6.20 22.40 -14.13
N ARG A 357 -6.48 21.70 -15.22
CA ARG A 357 -7.83 21.59 -15.82
C ARG A 357 -8.32 20.17 -15.88
N PHE A 358 -7.41 19.20 -16.03
CA PHE A 358 -7.80 17.82 -15.80
C PHE A 358 -6.64 16.90 -15.39
N GLY A 359 -7.01 15.76 -14.79
CA GLY A 359 -6.12 14.63 -14.52
C GLY A 359 -6.75 13.30 -14.94
N ILE A 360 -5.93 12.37 -15.44
CA ILE A 360 -6.33 10.98 -15.72
C ILE A 360 -5.34 10.04 -15.03
N GLU A 361 -5.77 9.40 -13.94
CA GLU A 361 -5.01 8.43 -13.15
C GLU A 361 -5.61 7.02 -13.33
N PRO A 362 -5.06 6.20 -14.24
CA PRO A 362 -5.61 4.88 -14.55
C PRO A 362 -5.16 3.79 -13.55
N ARG A 363 -4.35 4.11 -12.53
CA ARG A 363 -3.92 3.12 -11.54
C ARG A 363 -5.04 2.86 -10.53
N ASP A 364 -5.55 1.64 -10.56
CA ASP A 364 -6.75 1.22 -9.81
C ASP A 364 -6.53 -0.05 -8.97
N LYS A 365 -5.34 -0.67 -9.06
CA LYS A 365 -5.06 -1.95 -8.39
C LYS A 365 -4.49 -1.82 -6.98
N GLN A 366 -4.09 -0.62 -6.59
CA GLN A 366 -3.39 -0.40 -5.33
C GLN A 366 -3.72 0.97 -4.71
N LEU A 367 -4.21 0.96 -3.46
CA LEU A 367 -4.77 2.13 -2.78
C LEU A 367 -3.78 3.30 -2.71
N ALA A 368 -2.56 3.08 -2.18
CA ALA A 368 -1.55 4.13 -2.07
C ALA A 368 -1.21 4.75 -3.43
N ASN A 369 -0.98 3.93 -4.45
CA ASN A 369 -0.56 4.43 -5.76
C ASN A 369 -1.66 5.19 -6.50
N GLY A 370 -2.92 4.76 -6.37
CA GLY A 370 -4.08 5.45 -6.94
C GLY A 370 -4.33 6.80 -6.26
N ALA A 371 -4.25 6.84 -4.92
CA ALA A 371 -4.43 8.07 -4.15
C ALA A 371 -3.26 9.06 -4.31
N GLN A 372 -2.01 8.59 -4.17
CA GLN A 372 -0.81 9.44 -4.17
C GLN A 372 -0.37 9.98 -5.52
N GLY A 373 -0.88 9.38 -6.61
CA GLY A 373 -0.57 9.73 -7.99
C GLY A 373 -1.01 11.13 -8.41
N ILE A 374 -1.62 11.24 -9.59
CA ILE A 374 -2.11 12.54 -10.09
C ILE A 374 -3.11 13.15 -9.11
N THR A 375 -4.01 12.33 -8.55
CA THR A 375 -4.98 12.74 -7.52
C THR A 375 -4.29 13.44 -6.35
N GLY A 376 -3.30 12.79 -5.75
CA GLY A 376 -2.53 13.35 -4.64
C GLY A 376 -1.77 14.61 -5.01
N ARG A 377 -1.38 14.79 -6.28
CA ARG A 377 -0.77 16.04 -6.78
C ARG A 377 -1.75 17.21 -6.86
N PHE A 378 -3.04 16.93 -6.98
CA PHE A 378 -4.10 17.93 -6.98
C PHE A 378 -4.55 18.30 -5.56
N CYS A 379 -4.06 17.62 -4.52
CA CYS A 379 -4.33 18.02 -3.14
C CYS A 379 -3.43 19.20 -2.68
N GLY A 380 -3.85 19.89 -1.63
CA GLY A 380 -3.07 20.90 -0.92
C GLY A 380 -3.78 22.25 -0.80
N TYR A 381 -2.97 23.30 -0.65
CA TYR A 381 -3.43 24.67 -0.39
C TYR A 381 -3.56 25.48 -1.69
N HIS A 382 -4.68 25.35 -2.39
CA HIS A 382 -4.99 26.14 -3.59
C HIS A 382 -6.50 26.36 -3.74
N LYS A 383 -6.87 27.34 -4.57
CA LYS A 383 -8.27 27.75 -4.77
C LYS A 383 -8.93 27.17 -6.02
N ASN A 384 -8.16 26.49 -6.88
CA ASN A 384 -8.72 25.84 -8.04
C ASN A 384 -9.81 24.82 -7.68
N ARG A 385 -11.01 25.02 -8.23
CA ARG A 385 -12.17 24.11 -8.17
C ARG A 385 -12.72 23.81 -9.57
N ASP A 386 -12.09 24.34 -10.60
CA ASP A 386 -12.54 24.22 -11.99
C ASP A 386 -11.60 23.28 -12.75
N PHE A 387 -11.73 21.99 -12.42
CA PHE A 387 -11.01 20.91 -13.08
C PHE A 387 -11.78 19.60 -12.99
N LYS A 388 -11.44 18.65 -13.86
CA LYS A 388 -11.96 17.27 -13.83
C LYS A 388 -10.88 16.26 -13.45
N LEU A 389 -11.26 15.20 -12.75
CA LEU A 389 -10.34 14.09 -12.44
C LEU A 389 -10.99 12.76 -12.82
N MET A 390 -10.33 12.00 -13.69
CA MET A 390 -10.68 10.60 -13.94
C MET A 390 -9.78 9.69 -13.12
N ALA A 391 -10.36 8.96 -12.17
CA ALA A 391 -9.65 8.04 -11.30
C ALA A 391 -10.62 6.99 -10.73
N SER A 392 -10.11 5.91 -10.14
CA SER A 392 -10.98 4.93 -9.47
C SER A 392 -11.70 5.56 -8.27
N ARG A 393 -13.01 5.80 -8.43
CA ARG A 393 -13.84 6.46 -7.41
C ARG A 393 -13.90 5.62 -6.15
N SER A 394 -14.15 4.31 -6.28
CA SER A 394 -14.14 3.38 -5.14
C SER A 394 -12.82 3.46 -4.37
N LEU A 395 -11.68 3.42 -5.04
CA LEU A 395 -10.37 3.50 -4.39
C LEU A 395 -10.22 4.82 -3.61
N LEU A 396 -10.62 5.95 -4.22
CA LEU A 396 -10.50 7.26 -3.61
C LEU A 396 -11.47 7.48 -2.44
N GLU A 397 -12.69 6.91 -2.50
CA GLU A 397 -13.65 6.90 -1.39
C GLU A 397 -13.08 6.16 -0.17
N HIS A 398 -12.46 4.99 -0.39
CA HIS A 398 -11.83 4.25 0.71
C HIS A 398 -10.60 4.96 1.27
N TYR A 399 -9.81 5.61 0.41
CA TYR A 399 -8.71 6.46 0.89
C TYR A 399 -9.23 7.65 1.71
N ALA A 400 -10.32 8.29 1.29
CA ALA A 400 -10.93 9.40 2.02
C ALA A 400 -11.42 8.97 3.40
N GLN A 401 -12.00 7.78 3.53
CA GLN A 401 -12.38 7.20 4.82
C GLN A 401 -11.15 6.97 5.70
N PHE A 402 -10.10 6.33 5.16
CA PHE A 402 -8.83 6.13 5.88
C PHE A 402 -8.16 7.44 6.32
N GLU A 403 -8.23 8.47 5.49
CA GLU A 403 -7.68 9.80 5.81
C GLU A 403 -8.42 10.47 6.98
N GLN A 404 -9.71 10.20 7.14
CA GLN A 404 -10.53 10.72 8.23
C GLN A 404 -10.38 9.91 9.51
N ASP A 405 -10.26 8.60 9.37
CA ASP A 405 -10.09 7.65 10.46
C ASP A 405 -9.15 6.54 10.02
N TRP A 406 -7.92 6.54 10.54
CA TRP A 406 -6.93 5.54 10.19
C TRP A 406 -7.27 4.16 10.78
N GLU A 407 -8.11 4.09 11.82
CA GLU A 407 -8.51 2.84 12.47
C GLU A 407 -9.44 2.00 11.59
N ILE A 408 -10.09 2.61 10.58
CA ILE A 408 -10.89 1.89 9.58
C ILE A 408 -10.08 0.83 8.83
N PHE A 409 -8.74 0.93 8.86
CA PHE A 409 -7.85 -0.11 8.37
C PHE A 409 -8.14 -1.50 8.98
N ALA A 410 -8.52 -1.53 10.27
CA ALA A 410 -8.87 -2.75 11.00
C ALA A 410 -10.27 -3.28 10.67
N ASP A 411 -11.11 -2.52 9.97
CA ASP A 411 -12.45 -2.92 9.56
C ASP A 411 -12.43 -3.97 8.42
N GLU A 412 -13.08 -5.12 8.65
CA GLU A 412 -13.17 -6.21 7.68
C GLU A 412 -14.01 -5.87 6.45
N ASP A 413 -15.11 -5.13 6.63
CA ASP A 413 -16.00 -4.74 5.54
C ASP A 413 -15.30 -3.75 4.61
N TRP A 414 -14.54 -2.81 5.19
CA TRP A 414 -13.69 -1.89 4.43
C TRP A 414 -12.66 -2.63 3.56
N ARG A 415 -11.95 -3.62 4.14
CA ARG A 415 -10.98 -4.45 3.38
C ARG A 415 -11.66 -5.29 2.31
N ASN A 416 -12.80 -5.90 2.64
CA ASN A 416 -13.57 -6.74 1.72
C ASN A 416 -14.09 -5.92 0.52
N HIS A 417 -14.59 -4.71 0.74
CA HIS A 417 -15.05 -3.82 -0.34
C HIS A 417 -13.92 -3.44 -1.30
N LEU A 418 -12.73 -3.10 -0.79
CA LEU A 418 -11.55 -2.86 -1.63
C LEU A 418 -11.18 -4.09 -2.46
N TYR A 419 -11.12 -5.27 -1.83
CA TYR A 419 -10.78 -6.52 -2.51
C TYR A 419 -11.78 -6.85 -3.63
N ASN A 420 -13.07 -6.64 -3.37
CA ASN A 420 -14.15 -6.88 -4.33
C ASN A 420 -14.15 -5.86 -5.46
N SER A 421 -13.64 -4.64 -5.21
CA SER A 421 -13.44 -3.59 -6.21
C SER A 421 -12.15 -3.77 -7.04
N ASN A 422 -11.54 -4.97 -7.01
CA ASN A 422 -10.29 -5.31 -7.69
C ASN A 422 -9.06 -4.51 -7.22
N VAL A 423 -9.11 -3.87 -6.04
CA VAL A 423 -7.95 -3.31 -5.37
C VAL A 423 -7.26 -4.44 -4.63
N ARG A 424 -6.10 -4.88 -5.13
CA ARG A 424 -5.38 -6.07 -4.61
C ARG A 424 -4.29 -5.74 -3.60
N GLY A 425 -3.90 -4.47 -3.50
CA GLY A 425 -2.87 -4.02 -2.57
C GLY A 425 -3.19 -2.69 -1.92
N LEU A 426 -2.65 -2.49 -0.73
CA LEU A 426 -2.69 -1.23 0.01
C LEU A 426 -1.46 -0.39 -0.35
N SER A 427 -0.29 -1.00 -0.19
CA SER A 427 1.03 -0.48 -0.53
C SER A 427 1.79 -1.50 -1.38
N THR A 428 3.04 -1.19 -1.74
CA THR A 428 3.90 -2.12 -2.50
C THR A 428 4.17 -3.41 -1.73
N HIS A 429 4.22 -3.33 -0.40
CA HIS A 429 4.60 -4.43 0.49
C HIS A 429 3.40 -5.07 1.20
N THR A 430 2.24 -4.41 1.18
CA THR A 430 1.03 -4.82 1.89
C THR A 430 -0.10 -5.16 0.92
N LYS A 431 -0.54 -6.42 0.93
CA LYS A 431 -1.53 -6.97 -0.02
C LYS A 431 -2.69 -7.66 0.68
N PHE A 432 -3.85 -7.65 0.05
CA PHE A 432 -5.00 -8.40 0.54
C PHE A 432 -4.91 -9.86 0.11
N VAL A 433 -5.02 -10.76 1.07
CA VAL A 433 -5.13 -12.20 0.85
C VAL A 433 -6.50 -12.65 1.30
N LYS A 434 -7.22 -13.30 0.39
CA LYS A 434 -8.50 -13.90 0.70
C LYS A 434 -8.27 -15.20 1.47
N THR A 435 -8.53 -15.17 2.77
CA THR A 435 -8.41 -16.33 3.67
C THR A 435 -9.67 -17.19 3.61
N GLN A 436 -10.83 -16.56 3.43
CA GLN A 436 -12.11 -17.25 3.37
C GLN A 436 -12.96 -16.76 2.19
N SER A 437 -13.56 -17.70 1.45
CA SER A 437 -14.57 -17.38 0.46
C SER A 437 -15.95 -17.34 1.09
N GLU A 438 -16.74 -16.35 0.70
CA GLU A 438 -18.16 -16.36 1.03
C GLU A 438 -18.84 -17.61 0.48
N GLY A 439 -19.66 -18.25 1.32
CA GLY A 439 -20.54 -19.32 0.92
C GLY A 439 -20.64 -20.44 1.94
N VAL A 440 -21.18 -21.56 1.49
CA VAL A 440 -21.35 -22.76 2.32
C VAL A 440 -19.99 -23.39 2.58
N PHE A 441 -19.64 -23.52 3.87
CA PHE A 441 -18.47 -24.21 4.38
C PHE A 441 -18.91 -25.47 5.13
N THR A 442 -18.19 -26.58 4.94
CA THR A 442 -18.43 -27.81 5.69
C THR A 442 -17.17 -28.16 6.48
N PRO A 443 -17.14 -27.97 7.81
CA PRO A 443 -15.95 -28.25 8.62
C PRO A 443 -15.59 -29.73 8.59
N ILE A 444 -14.31 -30.05 8.81
CA ILE A 444 -13.85 -31.41 9.04
C ILE A 444 -13.70 -31.60 10.55
N GLU A 445 -14.46 -32.52 11.12
CA GLU A 445 -14.43 -32.80 12.57
C GLU A 445 -13.33 -33.80 12.94
N HIS A 446 -12.96 -34.67 12.00
CA HIS A 446 -12.02 -35.74 12.26
C HIS A 446 -11.31 -36.18 10.98
N ILE A 447 -10.02 -36.49 11.12
CA ILE A 447 -9.16 -37.02 10.07
C ILE A 447 -8.42 -38.23 10.63
N GLU A 448 -8.43 -39.32 9.86
CA GLU A 448 -7.70 -40.54 10.17
C GLU A 448 -7.03 -41.06 8.89
N GLU A 449 -5.79 -41.54 9.01
CA GLU A 449 -5.05 -42.16 7.90
C GLU A 449 -4.78 -43.63 8.24
N LEU A 450 -5.04 -44.52 7.28
CA LEU A 450 -4.80 -45.95 7.41
C LEU A 450 -4.02 -46.45 6.20
N THR A 451 -2.87 -47.09 6.44
CA THR A 451 -2.11 -47.80 5.41
C THR A 451 -2.89 -49.02 4.91
N TYR A 452 -2.52 -49.55 3.74
CA TYR A 452 -3.16 -50.75 3.22
C TYR A 452 -3.07 -51.96 4.18
N ASN A 453 -1.96 -52.12 4.89
CA ASN A 453 -1.81 -53.20 5.86
C ASN A 453 -2.72 -53.00 7.09
N GLU A 454 -2.86 -51.76 7.56
CA GLU A 454 -3.77 -51.43 8.66
C GLU A 454 -5.23 -51.65 8.25
N LEU A 455 -5.59 -51.40 6.98
CA LEU A 455 -6.94 -51.69 6.48
C LEU A 455 -7.32 -53.16 6.58
N LEU A 456 -6.36 -54.08 6.50
CA LEU A 456 -6.59 -55.52 6.62
C LEU A 456 -6.66 -56.01 8.08
N SER A 457 -6.37 -55.14 9.05
CA SER A 457 -6.41 -55.46 10.47
C SER A 457 -7.81 -55.30 11.07
N GLU A 458 -8.04 -55.94 12.21
CA GLU A 458 -9.29 -55.78 12.98
C GLU A 458 -9.51 -54.32 13.40
N SER A 459 -8.47 -53.64 13.87
CA SER A 459 -8.54 -52.21 14.21
C SER A 459 -8.86 -51.32 13.01
N GLY A 460 -8.32 -51.62 11.82
CA GLY A 460 -8.67 -50.87 10.62
C GLY A 460 -10.13 -51.11 10.18
N ARG A 461 -10.65 -52.32 10.37
CA ARG A 461 -12.08 -52.61 10.16
C ARG A 461 -12.97 -51.87 11.15
N GLU A 462 -12.55 -51.72 12.40
CA GLU A 462 -13.26 -50.93 13.43
C GLU A 462 -13.33 -49.44 13.07
N SER A 463 -12.21 -48.84 12.62
CA SER A 463 -12.17 -47.45 12.12
C SER A 463 -13.13 -47.23 10.93
N LEU A 464 -13.41 -48.29 10.16
CA LEU A 464 -14.35 -48.31 9.05
C LEU A 464 -15.75 -48.84 9.44
N SER A 465 -16.12 -48.83 10.72
CA SER A 465 -17.45 -49.27 11.19
C SER A 465 -18.62 -48.47 10.59
N PHE A 466 -18.37 -47.31 10.00
CA PHE A 466 -19.37 -46.48 9.31
C PHE A 466 -19.72 -46.96 7.89
N ILE A 467 -19.06 -48.00 7.36
CA ILE A 467 -19.40 -48.66 6.08
C ILE A 467 -19.82 -50.12 6.31
N ASP A 468 -20.71 -50.64 5.46
CA ASP A 468 -21.12 -52.05 5.50
C ASP A 468 -20.03 -52.99 4.94
N ASP A 469 -20.17 -54.29 5.19
CA ASP A 469 -19.19 -55.29 4.77
C ASP A 469 -19.02 -55.34 3.23
N ASP A 470 -20.11 -55.15 2.49
CA ASP A 470 -20.07 -55.07 1.02
C ASP A 470 -19.25 -53.86 0.54
N ALA A 471 -19.39 -52.70 1.20
CA ALA A 471 -18.61 -51.51 0.91
C ALA A 471 -17.14 -51.65 1.33
N TYR A 472 -16.88 -52.34 2.44
CA TYR A 472 -15.53 -52.66 2.89
C TYR A 472 -14.81 -53.59 1.89
N HIS A 473 -15.45 -54.65 1.42
CA HIS A 473 -14.88 -55.52 0.39
C HIS A 473 -14.63 -54.75 -0.92
N ARG A 474 -15.58 -53.90 -1.37
CA ARG A 474 -15.37 -53.02 -2.53
C ARG A 474 -14.20 -52.06 -2.36
N LEU A 475 -13.96 -51.57 -1.14
CA LEU A 475 -12.82 -50.70 -0.85
C LEU A 475 -11.50 -51.44 -1.06
N LEU A 476 -11.40 -52.67 -0.58
CA LEU A 476 -10.23 -53.53 -0.76
C LEU A 476 -9.99 -53.84 -2.25
N ASP A 477 -11.05 -54.14 -3.00
CA ASP A 477 -10.96 -54.39 -4.45
C ASP A 477 -10.31 -53.23 -5.23
N TYR A 478 -10.38 -51.99 -4.74
CA TYR A 478 -9.74 -50.86 -5.40
C TYR A 478 -8.21 -50.90 -5.36
N PHE A 479 -7.62 -51.65 -4.42
CA PHE A 479 -6.18 -51.87 -4.31
C PHE A 479 -5.68 -53.02 -5.18
N GLU A 480 -6.56 -53.73 -5.87
CA GLU A 480 -6.19 -54.82 -6.76
C GLU A 480 -5.67 -54.32 -8.11
N SER A 481 -4.67 -55.01 -8.66
CA SER A 481 -4.04 -54.65 -9.94
C SER A 481 -5.01 -54.65 -11.12
N THR A 482 -6.06 -55.45 -11.04
CA THR A 482 -7.16 -55.50 -12.01
C THR A 482 -8.00 -54.23 -12.00
N PHE A 483 -8.00 -53.47 -10.90
CA PHE A 483 -8.72 -52.20 -10.78
C PHE A 483 -7.83 -51.01 -11.15
N TYR A 484 -6.66 -50.85 -10.52
CA TYR A 484 -5.86 -49.63 -10.69
C TYR A 484 -5.12 -49.52 -12.02
N ASN A 485 -4.98 -50.63 -12.77
CA ASN A 485 -4.41 -50.62 -14.12
C ASN A 485 -5.44 -50.35 -15.23
N VAL A 486 -6.73 -50.27 -14.89
CA VAL A 486 -7.82 -50.03 -15.84
C VAL A 486 -8.35 -48.59 -15.67
N SER A 487 -8.62 -47.90 -16.78
CA SER A 487 -9.19 -46.55 -16.73
C SER A 487 -10.67 -46.62 -16.30
N THR A 488 -10.92 -46.37 -15.01
CA THR A 488 -12.27 -46.35 -14.43
C THR A 488 -12.66 -44.91 -14.06
N LYS A 489 -13.46 -44.26 -14.92
CA LYS A 489 -14.09 -42.97 -14.58
C LYS A 489 -15.47 -43.20 -13.98
N GLY A 490 -15.73 -42.60 -12.81
CA GLY A 490 -17.08 -42.53 -12.24
C GLY A 490 -17.52 -43.72 -11.40
N THR A 491 -16.58 -44.49 -10.82
CA THR A 491 -16.87 -45.60 -9.90
C THR A 491 -17.73 -45.12 -8.72
N ARG A 492 -18.87 -45.78 -8.50
CA ARG A 492 -19.75 -45.49 -7.35
C ARG A 492 -19.41 -46.41 -6.18
N PHE A 493 -19.16 -45.83 -5.01
CA PHE A 493 -18.88 -46.59 -3.77
C PHE A 493 -20.11 -47.29 -3.18
N LYS A 494 -21.32 -46.79 -3.52
CA LYS A 494 -22.63 -47.36 -3.13
C LYS A 494 -22.86 -47.47 -1.61
N GLN A 495 -22.28 -46.57 -0.81
CA GLN A 495 -22.57 -46.44 0.63
C GLN A 495 -23.30 -45.12 0.88
N LYS A 496 -24.42 -45.15 1.61
CA LYS A 496 -25.17 -43.93 1.96
C LYS A 496 -24.33 -43.07 2.91
N GLY A 497 -24.28 -41.76 2.66
CA GLY A 497 -23.55 -40.81 3.50
C GLY A 497 -22.03 -40.82 3.30
N VAL A 498 -21.50 -41.64 2.39
CA VAL A 498 -20.06 -41.73 2.12
C VAL A 498 -19.74 -41.38 0.68
N THR A 499 -18.69 -40.58 0.48
CA THR A 499 -18.15 -40.25 -0.84
C THR A 499 -16.68 -40.64 -0.91
N VAL A 500 -16.21 -41.02 -2.10
CA VAL A 500 -14.82 -41.46 -2.29
C VAL A 500 -14.16 -40.76 -3.48
N ARG A 501 -12.83 -40.60 -3.40
CA ARG A 501 -11.98 -40.29 -4.55
C ARG A 501 -10.86 -41.32 -4.60
N ILE A 502 -10.66 -41.93 -5.76
CA ILE A 502 -9.66 -43.00 -5.96
C ILE A 502 -8.57 -42.47 -6.88
N ALA A 503 -7.31 -42.60 -6.49
CA ALA A 503 -6.17 -42.03 -7.19
C ALA A 503 -6.09 -42.54 -8.64
N SER A 504 -6.30 -43.85 -8.84
CA SER A 504 -6.27 -44.48 -10.17
C SER A 504 -7.38 -44.03 -11.14
N SER A 505 -8.41 -43.33 -10.64
CA SER A 505 -9.48 -42.77 -11.48
C SER A 505 -9.14 -41.41 -12.11
N TYR A 506 -7.98 -40.82 -11.78
CA TYR A 506 -7.53 -39.54 -12.30
C TYR A 506 -6.26 -39.70 -13.15
N ASN A 507 -6.04 -38.76 -14.08
CA ASN A 507 -4.71 -38.62 -14.69
C ASN A 507 -3.75 -37.93 -13.70
N GLN A 508 -2.44 -38.16 -13.88
CA GLN A 508 -1.41 -37.63 -12.98
C GLN A 508 -1.48 -36.10 -12.84
N ALA A 509 -1.64 -35.36 -13.95
CA ALA A 509 -1.65 -33.90 -13.95
C ALA A 509 -2.80 -33.30 -13.12
N SER A 510 -3.93 -34.00 -12.95
CA SER A 510 -5.14 -33.52 -12.27
C SER A 510 -5.61 -34.40 -11.11
N ASN A 511 -4.71 -35.20 -10.54
CA ASN A 511 -5.07 -36.15 -9.49
C ASN A 511 -5.56 -35.43 -8.22
N ARG A 512 -6.87 -35.49 -8.00
CA ARG A 512 -7.54 -34.82 -6.88
C ARG A 512 -7.34 -35.52 -5.54
N VAL A 513 -6.92 -36.79 -5.53
CA VAL A 513 -6.53 -37.46 -4.28
C VAL A 513 -5.24 -36.82 -3.77
N TYR A 514 -4.22 -36.78 -4.61
CA TYR A 514 -2.90 -36.24 -4.22
C TYR A 514 -2.93 -34.74 -3.92
N ARG A 515 -3.65 -33.95 -4.72
CA ARG A 515 -3.79 -32.50 -4.46
C ARG A 515 -4.45 -32.17 -3.11
N ASN A 516 -5.34 -33.04 -2.62
CA ASN A 516 -6.07 -32.81 -1.37
C ASN A 516 -5.56 -33.69 -0.22
N TRP A 517 -4.48 -34.46 -0.41
CA TRP A 517 -4.01 -35.38 0.63
C TRP A 517 -3.59 -34.64 1.90
N ASN A 518 -2.93 -33.48 1.75
CA ASN A 518 -2.45 -32.65 2.87
C ASN A 518 -3.55 -31.77 3.49
N CYS A 519 -4.84 -32.10 3.31
CA CYS A 519 -5.91 -31.42 4.02
C CYS A 519 -5.81 -31.64 5.54
N ASN A 520 -6.28 -30.64 6.30
CA ASN A 520 -6.31 -30.60 7.76
C ASN A 520 -7.73 -30.23 8.25
N LEU A 521 -7.92 -30.04 9.56
CA LEU A 521 -9.23 -29.73 10.16
C LEU A 521 -9.80 -28.36 9.73
N GLU A 522 -8.96 -27.45 9.22
CA GLU A 522 -9.36 -26.13 8.74
C GLU A 522 -9.87 -26.16 7.28
N ALA A 523 -9.67 -27.27 6.57
CA ALA A 523 -10.09 -27.39 5.18
C ALA A 523 -11.62 -27.55 5.04
N ASP A 524 -12.17 -27.06 3.92
CA ASP A 524 -13.58 -27.24 3.58
C ASP A 524 -13.81 -28.64 2.97
N PHE A 525 -14.48 -29.52 3.72
CA PHE A 525 -14.88 -30.85 3.26
C PHE A 525 -15.62 -30.79 1.91
N GLY A 526 -16.44 -29.76 1.71
CA GLY A 526 -17.22 -29.56 0.50
C GLY A 526 -16.37 -29.20 -0.73
N ASN A 527 -15.21 -28.55 -0.55
CA ASN A 527 -14.24 -28.30 -1.61
C ASN A 527 -13.44 -29.56 -1.98
N ILE A 528 -13.12 -30.38 -0.98
CA ILE A 528 -12.41 -31.65 -1.20
C ILE A 528 -13.29 -32.62 -1.97
N PHE A 529 -14.56 -32.80 -1.58
CA PHE A 529 -15.49 -33.72 -2.24
C PHE A 529 -16.54 -32.99 -3.08
N PHE A 530 -17.67 -32.60 -2.47
CA PHE A 530 -18.78 -31.92 -3.14
C PHE A 530 -19.60 -31.09 -2.15
N LYS A 531 -19.86 -29.81 -2.46
CA LYS A 531 -20.72 -28.94 -1.63
C LYS A 531 -22.23 -29.25 -1.71
N LYS A 532 -22.69 -29.81 -2.83
CA LYS A 532 -24.13 -29.97 -3.12
C LYS A 532 -24.80 -31.12 -2.36
N ASN A 533 -24.04 -32.12 -1.91
CA ASN A 533 -24.58 -33.32 -1.27
C ASN A 533 -24.04 -33.42 0.17
N PRO A 534 -24.90 -33.65 1.17
CA PRO A 534 -24.47 -33.82 2.55
C PRO A 534 -23.92 -35.24 2.75
N TYR A 535 -22.63 -35.43 2.51
CA TYR A 535 -21.93 -36.66 2.90
C TYR A 535 -21.37 -36.49 4.31
N GLN A 536 -21.55 -37.50 5.15
CA GLN A 536 -21.02 -37.55 6.52
C GLN A 536 -19.53 -37.94 6.53
N PHE A 537 -19.11 -38.78 5.58
CA PHE A 537 -17.73 -39.22 5.46
C PHE A 537 -17.22 -39.10 4.02
N GLY A 538 -15.94 -38.76 3.90
CA GLY A 538 -15.20 -38.72 2.65
C GLY A 538 -13.94 -39.57 2.76
N ILE A 539 -13.66 -40.40 1.75
CA ILE A 539 -12.46 -41.23 1.71
C ILE A 539 -11.61 -40.86 0.51
N LEU A 540 -10.36 -40.43 0.76
CA LEU A 540 -9.32 -40.30 -0.25
C LEU A 540 -8.54 -41.62 -0.30
N ILE A 541 -8.44 -42.23 -1.48
CA ILE A 541 -7.89 -43.58 -1.65
C ILE A 541 -6.66 -43.49 -2.55
N SER A 542 -5.48 -43.72 -1.97
CA SER A 542 -4.22 -43.87 -2.70
C SER A 542 -3.96 -45.36 -2.95
N ASN A 543 -4.43 -45.85 -4.10
CA ASN A 543 -4.48 -47.28 -4.41
C ASN A 543 -3.38 -47.79 -5.34
N TYR A 544 -2.41 -46.95 -5.72
CA TYR A 544 -1.21 -47.43 -6.39
C TYR A 544 -0.21 -48.00 -5.36
N PRO A 545 0.52 -49.08 -5.67
CA PRO A 545 1.64 -49.54 -4.84
C PRO A 545 2.67 -48.43 -4.57
N ILE A 546 3.45 -48.56 -3.49
CA ILE A 546 4.45 -47.53 -3.09
C ILE A 546 5.56 -47.40 -4.13
N ASP A 547 5.91 -48.51 -4.77
CA ASP A 547 6.94 -48.62 -5.81
C ASP A 547 6.43 -48.29 -7.22
N ASP A 548 5.15 -48.00 -7.38
CA ASP A 548 4.56 -47.62 -8.66
C ASP A 548 4.90 -46.14 -8.98
N GLU A 549 5.47 -45.87 -10.15
CA GLU A 549 5.84 -44.52 -10.59
C GLU A 549 4.67 -43.52 -10.60
N ARG A 550 3.42 -44.02 -10.65
CA ARG A 550 2.22 -43.18 -10.58
C ARG A 550 1.88 -42.74 -9.17
N ASN A 551 2.45 -43.37 -8.15
CA ASN A 551 2.29 -43.01 -6.75
C ASN A 551 3.28 -41.91 -6.34
N THR A 552 2.93 -40.67 -6.66
CA THR A 552 3.77 -39.51 -6.27
C THR A 552 3.65 -39.15 -4.79
N LEU A 553 2.75 -39.79 -4.05
CA LEU A 553 2.52 -39.53 -2.64
C LEU A 553 3.47 -40.34 -1.74
N GLY A 554 3.99 -41.47 -2.24
CA GLY A 554 4.79 -42.40 -1.44
C GLY A 554 3.99 -43.12 -0.35
N PHE A 555 2.65 -43.12 -0.46
CA PHE A 555 1.73 -43.71 0.50
C PHE A 555 0.67 -44.56 -0.21
N THR A 556 0.40 -45.76 0.29
CA THR A 556 -0.66 -46.65 -0.19
C THR A 556 -1.61 -46.98 0.95
N GLY A 557 -2.86 -46.56 0.81
CA GLY A 557 -3.87 -46.64 1.86
C GLY A 557 -4.99 -45.63 1.65
N ILE A 558 -5.67 -45.26 2.73
CA ILE A 558 -6.75 -44.29 2.71
C ILE A 558 -6.57 -43.16 3.73
N LYS A 559 -7.21 -42.04 3.45
CA LYS A 559 -7.46 -40.95 4.39
C LYS A 559 -8.96 -40.74 4.54
N ILE A 560 -9.46 -40.88 5.76
CA ILE A 560 -10.86 -40.75 6.15
C ILE A 560 -11.08 -39.35 6.69
N LEU A 561 -12.13 -38.68 6.22
CA LEU A 561 -12.54 -37.36 6.66
C LEU A 561 -13.99 -37.44 7.13
N LYS A 562 -14.28 -36.98 8.35
CA LYS A 562 -15.64 -36.83 8.86
C LYS A 562 -16.09 -35.37 8.73
N SER A 563 -17.20 -35.13 8.04
CA SER A 563 -17.77 -33.80 7.90
C SER A 563 -18.53 -33.38 9.16
N GLY A 564 -18.46 -32.11 9.53
CA GLY A 564 -19.35 -31.48 10.50
C GLY A 564 -20.56 -30.81 9.87
N LYS A 565 -21.27 -30.01 10.68
CA LYS A 565 -22.48 -29.30 10.25
C LYS A 565 -22.13 -28.17 9.28
N GLN A 566 -22.84 -28.12 8.14
CA GLN A 566 -22.69 -27.03 7.18
C GLN A 566 -23.05 -25.69 7.81
N GLU A 567 -22.24 -24.69 7.52
CA GLU A 567 -22.43 -23.31 7.97
C GLU A 567 -22.20 -22.33 6.82
N TRP A 568 -22.86 -21.18 6.90
CA TRP A 568 -22.58 -20.07 6.00
C TRP A 568 -21.45 -19.24 6.58
N ARG A 569 -20.44 -18.96 5.76
CA ARG A 569 -19.33 -18.10 6.15
C ARG A 569 -19.26 -16.88 5.23
N THR A 570 -19.01 -15.72 5.81
CA THR A 570 -18.74 -14.48 5.08
C THR A 570 -17.34 -14.51 4.47
N GLN A 571 -17.12 -13.68 3.45
CA GLN A 571 -15.78 -13.49 2.93
C GLN A 571 -14.90 -12.88 4.02
N GLU A 572 -13.69 -13.40 4.14
CA GLU A 572 -12.68 -12.86 5.03
C GLU A 572 -11.43 -12.56 4.21
N THR A 573 -10.91 -11.36 4.38
CA THR A 573 -9.66 -10.92 3.80
C THR A 573 -8.71 -10.51 4.92
N ASN A 574 -7.53 -11.11 4.90
CA ASN A 574 -6.43 -10.71 5.75
C ASN A 574 -5.44 -9.84 4.96
N VAL A 575 -4.59 -9.14 5.68
CA VAL A 575 -3.49 -8.36 5.14
C VAL A 575 -2.21 -9.19 5.24
N GLN A 576 -1.52 -9.36 4.11
CA GLN A 576 -0.18 -9.91 4.08
C GLN A 576 0.80 -8.75 3.98
N ASN A 577 1.55 -8.54 5.06
CA ASN A 577 2.58 -7.52 5.17
C ASN A 577 3.96 -8.13 4.96
N ASN A 578 4.57 -7.83 3.82
CA ASN A 578 5.94 -8.23 3.49
C ASN A 578 6.89 -7.04 3.64
N SER A 579 6.59 -6.14 4.58
CA SER A 579 7.49 -5.07 4.98
C SER A 579 8.36 -5.50 6.15
N MET A 580 9.38 -4.70 6.42
CA MET A 580 10.31 -4.75 7.53
C MET A 580 9.63 -4.60 8.91
N TYR A 581 8.38 -4.15 8.94
CA TYR A 581 7.59 -4.06 10.17
C TYR A 581 6.79 -5.34 10.46
N GLY A 582 6.67 -6.27 9.50
CA GLY A 582 5.98 -7.55 9.69
C GLY A 582 6.82 -8.52 10.56
N ASN A 583 6.15 -9.39 11.33
CA ASN A 583 6.79 -10.33 12.26
C ASN A 583 8.00 -11.06 11.65
N ASN A 584 9.19 -10.71 12.13
CA ASN A 584 10.42 -11.46 11.98
C ASN A 584 10.42 -12.65 12.96
N ASP A 585 9.58 -13.66 12.71
CA ASP A 585 9.81 -15.02 13.28
C ASP A 585 10.88 -15.80 12.48
N ALA A 586 11.62 -15.11 11.60
CA ALA A 586 12.76 -15.62 10.87
C ALA A 586 14.01 -14.76 11.12
N ALA A 587 14.52 -14.81 12.36
CA ALA A 587 15.91 -14.50 12.68
C ALA A 587 16.51 -15.66 13.49
#